data_AF-A0A1Q9VN55-F1
#
_entry.id   AF-A0A1Q9VN55-F1
#
_cell.length_a   1.000
_cell.length_b   1.000
_cell.length_c   1.000
_cell.angle_alpha   90.00
_cell.angle_beta   90.00
_cell.angle_gamma   90.00
#
_symmetry.space_group_name_H-M   'P 1'
#
loop_
_entity.id
_entity.type
_entity.pdbx_description
1 polymer ?
#
loop_
_entity_poly.entity_id
_entity_poly.type
_entity_poly.pdbx_seq_one_letter_code
_entity_poly.pdbx_strand_id
1 'polypeptide(L)'
;MPELSYEGEDGRTALDLLLEADPSAQVSGEGENAFVTAIDGVAADPDGEFWALYVNGEMASVGAGSLETEDGDEVTWKLEAFTS
;
A
#
# COMPACT_ATOMS: atom_id res chain seq x y z
N MET A 1 14.67 -3.48 -2.27
CA MET A 1 14.07 -2.65 -1.21
C MET A 1 12.90 -3.45 -0.66
N PRO A 2 12.47 -3.25 0.60
CA PRO A 2 11.32 -3.98 1.16
C PRO A 2 10.08 -3.88 0.26
N GLU A 3 9.35 -4.98 0.12
CA GLU A 3 8.12 -5.06 -0.67
C GLU A 3 7.16 -6.11 -0.10
N LEU A 4 5.86 -5.92 -0.36
CA LEU A 4 4.80 -6.89 -0.05
C LEU A 4 3.82 -6.91 -1.24
N SER A 5 3.43 -8.10 -1.69
CA SER A 5 2.44 -8.28 -2.74
C SER A 5 1.31 -9.21 -2.30
N TYR A 6 0.11 -8.97 -2.81
CA TYR A 6 -1.07 -9.80 -2.62
C TYR A 6 -2.03 -9.65 -3.81
N GLU A 7 -2.94 -10.60 -3.95
CA GLU A 7 -3.97 -10.56 -4.99
C GLU A 7 -5.06 -9.56 -4.61
N GLY A 8 -5.57 -8.83 -5.61
CA GLY A 8 -6.77 -8.01 -5.49
C GLY A 8 -8.01 -8.88 -5.33
N GLU A 9 -9.03 -8.29 -4.70
CA GLU A 9 -10.36 -8.87 -4.55
C GLU A 9 -11.43 -7.85 -4.97
N ASP A 10 -12.43 -8.30 -5.73
CA ASP A 10 -13.50 -7.43 -6.26
C ASP A 10 -14.21 -6.61 -5.16
N GLY A 11 -14.21 -5.29 -5.32
CA GLY A 11 -14.89 -4.35 -4.42
C GLY A 11 -14.22 -4.14 -3.06
N ARG A 12 -12.99 -4.65 -2.87
CA ARG A 12 -12.18 -4.43 -1.67
C ARG A 12 -11.15 -3.34 -1.93
N THR A 13 -10.83 -2.54 -0.92
CA THR A 13 -9.77 -1.53 -1.09
C THR A 13 -8.39 -2.16 -0.95
N ALA A 14 -7.40 -1.59 -1.62
CA ALA A 14 -6.00 -2.00 -1.43
C ALA A 14 -5.59 -1.91 0.05
N LEU A 15 -6.09 -0.93 0.81
CA LEU A 15 -5.81 -0.82 2.25
C LEU A 15 -6.41 -1.98 3.05
N ASP A 16 -7.67 -2.37 2.79
CA ASP A 16 -8.31 -3.48 3.50
C ASP A 16 -7.53 -4.78 3.31
N LEU A 17 -7.11 -5.04 2.06
CA LEU A 17 -6.32 -6.21 1.70
C LEU A 17 -4.92 -6.17 2.30
N LEU A 18 -4.29 -4.99 2.38
CA LEU A 18 -3.01 -4.82 3.08
C LEU A 18 -3.13 -5.21 4.55
N LEU A 19 -4.15 -4.71 5.27
CA LEU A 19 -4.32 -4.97 6.70
C LEU A 19 -4.68 -6.45 6.99
N GLU A 20 -5.23 -7.15 6.02
CA GLU A 20 -5.45 -8.59 6.11
C GLU A 20 -4.15 -9.38 5.88
N ALA A 21 -3.37 -9.01 4.86
CA ALA A 21 -2.09 -9.63 4.56
C ALA A 21 -1.01 -9.34 5.62
N ASP A 22 -0.99 -8.13 6.16
CA ASP A 22 -0.13 -7.67 7.23
C ASP A 22 -0.93 -6.91 8.31
N PRO A 23 -1.47 -7.62 9.32
CA PRO A 23 -2.16 -7.00 10.45
C PRO A 23 -1.28 -6.10 11.33
N SER A 24 0.04 -6.11 11.11
CA SER A 24 0.99 -5.24 11.82
C SER A 24 1.30 -3.93 11.08
N ALA A 25 0.77 -3.76 9.86
CA ALA A 25 0.94 -2.54 9.09
C ALA A 25 0.46 -1.32 9.88
N GLN A 26 1.20 -0.22 9.75
CA GLN A 26 0.87 1.04 10.43
C GLN A 26 0.29 2.03 9.44
N VAL A 27 -0.80 2.66 9.84
CA VAL A 27 -1.57 3.60 9.02
C VAL A 27 -1.80 4.86 9.83
N SER A 28 -1.56 6.02 9.19
CA SER A 28 -1.95 7.33 9.71
C SER A 28 -3.18 7.83 8.95
N GLY A 29 -4.15 8.42 9.66
CA GLY A 29 -5.43 8.79 9.06
C GLY A 29 -6.39 7.61 8.93
N GLU A 30 -7.51 7.84 8.25
CA GLU A 30 -8.62 6.87 8.13
C GLU A 30 -9.26 6.93 6.73
N GLY A 31 -9.76 5.80 6.24
CA GLY A 31 -10.47 5.69 4.96
C GLY A 31 -9.66 6.23 3.78
N GLU A 32 -10.26 7.09 2.97
CA GLU A 32 -9.66 7.71 1.78
C GLU A 32 -8.39 8.54 2.08
N ASN A 33 -8.23 9.00 3.33
CA ASN A 33 -7.07 9.79 3.77
C ASN A 33 -6.01 8.94 4.50
N ALA A 34 -6.15 7.62 4.47
CA ALA A 34 -5.19 6.70 5.08
C ALA A 34 -3.85 6.73 4.35
N PHE A 35 -2.78 6.86 5.12
CA PHE A 35 -1.40 6.83 4.64
C PHE A 35 -0.65 5.72 5.36
N VAL A 36 -0.14 4.76 4.59
CA VAL A 36 0.61 3.61 5.13
C VAL A 36 2.04 4.05 5.45
N THR A 37 2.43 3.91 6.71
CA THR A 37 3.73 4.31 7.22
C THR A 37 4.65 3.14 7.55
N ALA A 38 4.11 1.93 7.73
CA ALA A 38 4.91 0.72 7.89
C ALA A 38 4.21 -0.52 7.33
N ILE A 39 4.99 -1.45 6.79
CA ILE A 39 4.56 -2.78 6.32
C ILE A 39 5.63 -3.80 6.75
N ASP A 40 5.21 -4.97 7.21
CA ASP A 40 6.05 -6.09 7.70
C ASP A 40 7.08 -5.64 8.74
N GLY A 41 6.66 -4.77 9.66
CA GLY A 41 7.51 -4.19 10.69
C GLY A 41 8.54 -3.16 10.19
N VAL A 42 8.53 -2.80 8.90
CA VAL A 42 9.44 -1.79 8.32
C VAL A 42 8.72 -0.47 8.16
N ALA A 43 9.08 0.50 9.00
CA ALA A 43 8.61 1.88 8.90
C ALA A 43 9.40 2.65 7.84
N ALA A 44 8.69 3.43 7.02
CA ALA A 44 9.32 4.38 6.11
C ALA A 44 9.95 5.55 6.88
N ASP A 45 11.15 5.96 6.48
CA ASP A 45 11.74 7.23 6.95
C ASP A 45 10.93 8.43 6.43
N PRO A 46 10.28 9.23 7.29
CA PRO A 46 9.46 10.36 6.84
C PRO A 46 10.26 11.47 6.14
N ASP A 47 11.58 11.52 6.31
CA ASP A 47 12.44 12.52 5.68
C ASP A 47 12.88 12.12 4.26
N GLY A 48 12.66 10.86 3.86
CA GLY A 48 13.31 10.30 2.67
C GLY A 48 12.60 9.17 1.96
N GLU A 49 11.61 8.52 2.58
CA GLU A 49 11.00 7.29 2.09
C GLU A 49 9.48 7.29 2.24
N PHE A 50 8.83 6.45 1.44
CA PHE A 50 7.41 6.20 1.51
C PHE A 50 7.07 4.81 0.97
N TRP A 51 5.95 4.26 1.42
CA TRP A 51 5.40 3.03 0.85
C TRP A 51 4.57 3.38 -0.39
N ALA A 52 5.13 3.08 -1.56
CA ALA A 52 4.50 3.27 -2.85
C ALA A 52 3.58 2.08 -3.18
N LEU A 53 2.36 2.37 -3.63
CA LEU A 53 1.36 1.39 -4.03
C LEU A 53 1.35 1.24 -5.55
N TYR A 54 1.36 0.00 -6.02
CA TYR A 54 1.26 -0.38 -7.43
C TYR A 54 0.12 -1.39 -7.62
N VAL A 55 -0.57 -1.29 -8.76
CA VAL A 55 -1.52 -2.29 -9.23
C VAL A 55 -1.10 -2.71 -10.63
N ASN A 56 -0.90 -4.00 -10.83
CA ASN A 56 -0.44 -4.57 -12.11
C ASN A 56 0.85 -3.91 -12.64
N GLY A 57 1.73 -3.50 -11.73
CA GLY A 57 3.00 -2.83 -12.04
C GLY A 57 2.90 -1.32 -12.30
N GLU A 58 1.70 -0.74 -12.31
CA GLU A 58 1.49 0.70 -12.47
C GLU A 58 1.29 1.38 -11.11
N MET A 59 1.97 2.50 -10.86
CA MET A 59 1.86 3.22 -9.59
C MET A 59 0.46 3.82 -9.44
N ALA A 60 -0.18 3.57 -8.30
CA ALA A 60 -1.52 4.07 -8.01
C ALA A 60 -1.53 5.60 -7.96
N SER A 61 -2.57 6.20 -8.55
CA SER A 61 -2.78 7.65 -8.57
C SER A 61 -3.72 8.16 -7.47
N VAL A 62 -4.33 7.23 -6.72
CA VAL A 62 -5.22 7.49 -5.60
C VAL A 62 -4.71 6.77 -4.34
N GLY A 63 -5.16 7.20 -3.16
CA GLY A 63 -4.78 6.59 -1.89
C GLY A 63 -5.31 5.15 -1.76
N ALA A 64 -4.62 4.33 -0.98
CA ALA A 64 -4.95 2.92 -0.80
C ALA A 64 -6.35 2.66 -0.25
N GLY A 65 -6.89 3.58 0.56
CA GLY A 65 -8.24 3.50 1.09
C GLY A 65 -9.34 3.90 0.10
N SER A 66 -9.00 4.50 -1.05
CA SER A 66 -9.93 4.80 -2.16
C SER A 66 -9.72 3.90 -3.37
N LEU A 67 -8.65 3.10 -3.39
CA LEU A 67 -8.33 2.23 -4.51
C LEU A 67 -9.06 0.90 -4.35
N GLU A 68 -10.23 0.77 -4.95
CA GLU A 68 -10.92 -0.51 -5.09
C GLU A 68 -10.16 -1.41 -6.09
N THR A 69 -10.00 -2.69 -5.74
CA THR A 69 -9.33 -3.71 -6.56
C THR A 69 -10.33 -4.64 -7.23
N GLU A 70 -9.88 -5.36 -8.25
CA GLU A 70 -10.64 -6.42 -8.93
C GLU A 70 -9.94 -7.77 -8.76
N ASP A 71 -10.70 -8.87 -8.89
CA ASP A 71 -10.14 -10.22 -8.88
C ASP A 71 -9.11 -10.39 -10.01
N GLY A 72 -7.91 -10.84 -9.65
CA GLY A 72 -6.81 -11.07 -10.59
C GLY A 72 -5.85 -9.89 -10.74
N ASP A 73 -6.12 -8.75 -10.07
CA ASP A 73 -5.12 -7.70 -9.89
C ASP A 73 -3.94 -8.19 -9.03
N GLU A 74 -2.73 -7.78 -9.37
CA GLU A 74 -1.57 -7.88 -8.49
C GLU A 74 -1.34 -6.53 -7.80
N VAL A 75 -1.57 -6.49 -6.50
CA VAL A 75 -1.27 -5.31 -5.68
C VAL A 75 0.11 -5.47 -5.07
N THR A 76 0.96 -4.45 -5.23
CA THR A 76 2.32 -4.46 -4.69
C THR A 76 2.64 -3.16 -3.97
N TRP A 77 3.16 -3.28 -2.75
CA TRP A 77 3.73 -2.20 -1.99
C TRP A 77 5.25 -2.26 -2.05
N LYS A 78 5.90 -1.12 -2.29
CA LYS A 78 7.36 -1.00 -2.31
C LYS A 78 7.79 0.16 -1.43
N LEU A 79 8.77 -0.08 -0.57
CA LEU A 79 9.42 1.02 0.13
C LEU A 79 10.35 1.73 -0.87
N GLU A 80 10.01 2.96 -1.22
CA GLU A 80 10.78 3.79 -2.14
C GLU A 80 11.35 5.02 -1.44
N ALA A 81 12.45 5.53 -1.96
CA ALA A 81 13.01 6.80 -1.53
C ALA A 81 12.48 7.93 -2.42
N PHE A 82 12.35 9.14 -1.88
CA PHE A 82 12.12 10.34 -2.69
C PHE A 82 13.25 10.48 -3.70
N THR A 83 12.94 10.25 -4.97
CA THR A 83 13.91 10.45 -6.04
C THR A 83 14.14 11.94 -6.23
N SER A 84 15.37 12.40 -6.00
CA SER A 84 15.82 13.77 -6.33
C SER A 84 16.26 13.90 -7.78
#